data_AF-A0A285Z2Z8-F1
#
_entry.id   AF-A0A285Z2Z8-F1
#
_cell.length_a   1.000
_cell.length_b   1.000
_cell.length_c   1.000
_cell.angle_alpha   90.00
_cell.angle_beta   90.00
_cell.angle_gamma   90.00
#
_symmetry.space_group_name_H-M   'P 1'
#
loop_
_entity.id
_entity.type
_entity.pdbx_description
1 polymer ?
#
loop_
_entity_poly.entity_id
_entity_poly.type
_entity_poly.pdbx_seq_one_letter_code
_entity_poly.pdbx_strand_id
1 'polypeptide(L)'
;MAGFVEGHLHLEKANVMQRKANRSGTLKEAIAVTAELKLTLTREDIRERSIQVLRALVQAGTTHVRAHAEFDPPKASPGSKWCWSCASNSAR
;
A
#
# COMPACT_ATOMS: atom_id res chain seq x y z
N MET A 1 -20.16 -3.86 -22.16
CA MET A 1 -19.62 -4.85 -21.18
C MET A 1 -19.15 -4.07 -19.96
N ALA A 2 -19.41 -4.56 -18.74
CA ALA A 2 -18.94 -3.89 -17.52
C ALA A 2 -17.45 -4.17 -17.29
N GLY A 3 -16.72 -3.20 -16.71
CA GLY A 3 -15.30 -3.36 -16.39
C GLY A 3 -15.06 -4.26 -15.17
N PHE A 4 -13.81 -4.69 -14.97
CA PHE A 4 -13.43 -5.49 -13.80
C PHE A 4 -13.47 -4.67 -12.51
N VAL A 5 -13.62 -5.38 -11.39
CA VAL A 5 -13.63 -4.84 -10.03
C VAL A 5 -12.53 -5.50 -9.21
N GLU A 6 -11.61 -4.71 -8.67
CA GLU A 6 -10.63 -5.14 -7.67
C GLU A 6 -11.19 -4.86 -6.27
N GLY A 7 -11.59 -5.91 -5.57
CA GLY A 7 -12.30 -5.82 -4.30
C GLY A 7 -11.39 -5.69 -3.07
N HIS A 8 -10.10 -6.01 -3.18
CA HIS A 8 -9.16 -6.04 -2.05
C HIS A 8 -7.73 -5.76 -2.52
N LEU A 9 -7.26 -4.52 -2.35
CA LEU A 9 -5.90 -4.12 -2.69
C LEU A 9 -5.16 -3.44 -1.53
N HIS A 10 -3.84 -3.61 -1.46
CA HIS A 10 -2.96 -2.87 -0.55
C HIS A 10 -2.00 -1.98 -1.36
N LEU A 11 -2.40 -0.74 -1.62
CA LEU A 11 -1.63 0.19 -2.48
C LEU A 11 -0.38 0.73 -1.79
N GLU A 12 -0.43 0.94 -0.49
CA GLU A 12 0.72 1.33 0.34
C GLU A 12 1.88 0.32 0.26
N LYS A 13 1.54 -0.95 0.02
CA LYS A 13 2.49 -2.07 -0.13
C LYS A 13 2.78 -2.43 -1.59
N ALA A 14 2.28 -1.67 -2.57
CA ALA A 14 2.50 -1.94 -3.99
C ALA A 14 4.01 -2.05 -4.32
N ASN A 15 4.47 -3.14 -4.92
CA ASN A 15 5.88 -3.30 -5.33
C ASN A 15 6.93 -3.23 -4.19
N VAL A 16 6.56 -3.38 -2.90
CA VAL A 16 7.57 -3.40 -1.80
C VAL A 16 8.56 -4.55 -1.90
N MET A 17 8.17 -5.64 -2.57
CA MET A 17 9.04 -6.79 -2.82
C MET A 17 10.29 -6.45 -3.62
N GLN A 18 10.28 -5.34 -4.40
CA GLN A 18 11.45 -4.85 -5.12
C GLN A 18 12.52 -4.25 -4.18
N ARG A 19 12.12 -3.82 -2.97
CA ARG A 19 13.03 -3.30 -1.95
C ARG A 19 13.55 -4.41 -1.06
N LYS A 20 12.66 -5.30 -0.61
CA LYS A 20 13.01 -6.48 0.19
C LYS A 20 11.98 -7.57 -0.07
N ALA A 21 12.45 -8.71 -0.59
CA ALA A 21 11.59 -9.84 -0.90
C ALA A 21 11.24 -10.64 0.36
N ASN A 22 10.00 -11.12 0.42
CA ASN A 22 9.60 -12.21 1.30
C ASN A 22 10.11 -13.53 0.70
N ARG A 23 11.17 -14.12 1.26
CA ARG A 23 11.86 -15.29 0.71
C ARG A 23 11.18 -16.60 1.07
N SER A 24 10.63 -16.72 2.28
CA SER A 24 9.90 -17.92 2.72
C SER A 24 8.50 -18.02 2.14
N GLY A 25 7.95 -16.92 1.62
CA GLY A 25 6.56 -16.86 1.15
C GLY A 25 5.53 -16.88 2.28
N THR A 26 5.96 -16.82 3.55
CA THR A 26 5.05 -16.86 4.70
C THR A 26 4.47 -15.48 5.00
N LEU A 27 3.25 -15.45 5.53
CA LEU A 27 2.62 -14.22 6.02
C LEU A 27 3.47 -13.56 7.12
N LYS A 28 4.06 -14.36 8.01
CA LYS A 28 4.89 -13.87 9.11
C LYS A 28 6.10 -13.09 8.62
N GLU A 29 6.81 -13.61 7.62
CA GLU A 29 7.92 -12.88 7.02
C GLU A 29 7.44 -11.64 6.26
N ALA A 30 6.33 -11.72 5.51
CA ALA A 30 5.78 -10.55 4.82
C ALA A 30 5.48 -9.39 5.78
N ILE A 31 4.90 -9.69 6.95
CA ILE A 31 4.64 -8.69 8.00
C ILE A 31 5.94 -8.11 8.54
N ALA A 32 6.94 -8.96 8.85
CA ALA A 32 8.23 -8.50 9.36
C ALA A 32 8.98 -7.62 8.34
N VAL A 33 9.04 -8.04 7.08
CA VAL A 33 9.63 -7.27 5.97
C VAL A 33 8.92 -5.93 5.79
N THR A 34 7.59 -5.93 5.83
CA THR A 34 6.80 -4.70 5.70
C THR A 34 7.04 -3.75 6.87
N ALA A 35 7.07 -4.27 8.11
CA ALA A 35 7.31 -3.47 9.32
C ALA A 35 8.69 -2.78 9.28
N GLU A 36 9.73 -3.48 8.81
CA GLU A 36 11.06 -2.90 8.64
C GLU A 36 11.08 -1.82 7.56
N LEU A 37 10.51 -2.11 6.38
CA LEU A 37 10.48 -1.16 5.27
C LEU A 37 9.67 0.10 5.62
N LYS A 38 8.60 -0.03 6.41
CA LYS A 38 7.69 1.05 6.79
C LYS A 38 8.40 2.27 7.38
N LEU A 39 9.52 2.07 8.07
CA LEU A 39 10.33 3.14 8.63
C LEU A 39 10.96 4.06 7.57
N THR A 40 11.06 3.57 6.32
CA THR A 40 11.70 4.27 5.19
C THR A 40 10.70 4.72 4.11
N LEU A 41 9.42 4.32 4.21
CA LEU A 41 8.42 4.65 3.20
C LEU A 41 7.94 6.09 3.39
N THR A 42 8.03 6.88 2.32
CA THR A 42 7.48 8.24 2.27
C THR A 42 6.15 8.24 1.53
N ARG A 43 5.37 9.32 1.67
CA ARG A 43 4.12 9.49 0.92
C ARG A 43 4.35 9.53 -0.58
N GLU A 44 5.40 10.21 -1.01
CA GLU A 44 5.79 10.35 -2.40
C GLU A 44 6.14 8.98 -3.00
N ASP A 45 6.94 8.18 -2.28
CA ASP A 45 7.26 6.81 -2.68
C ASP A 45 6.00 5.93 -2.80
N ILE A 46 5.13 5.95 -1.78
CA ILE A 46 3.88 5.18 -1.80
C ILE A 46 3.02 5.61 -3.00
N ARG A 47 2.89 6.91 -3.25
CA ARG A 47 2.11 7.45 -4.36
C ARG A 47 2.66 6.97 -5.70
N GLU A 48 3.96 7.06 -5.91
CA GLU A 48 4.61 6.63 -7.15
C GLU A 48 4.39 5.15 -7.42
N ARG A 49 4.62 4.29 -6.42
CA ARG A 49 4.39 2.84 -6.53
C ARG A 49 2.92 2.49 -6.75
N SER A 50 2.01 3.19 -6.05
CA SER A 50 0.56 2.99 -6.19
C SER A 50 0.08 3.33 -7.61
N ILE A 51 0.58 4.42 -8.19
CA ILE A 51 0.21 4.84 -9.56
C ILE A 51 0.60 3.79 -10.59
N GLN A 52 1.73 3.11 -10.41
CA GLN A 52 2.15 2.04 -11.33
C GLN A 52 1.13 0.89 -11.35
N VAL A 53 0.67 0.45 -10.17
CA VAL A 53 -0.36 -0.59 -10.05
C VAL A 53 -1.70 -0.13 -10.62
N LEU A 54 -2.14 1.09 -10.29
CA LEU A 54 -3.40 1.64 -10.81
C LEU A 54 -3.39 1.76 -12.35
N ARG A 55 -2.26 2.16 -12.95
CA ARG A 55 -2.11 2.19 -14.42
C ARG A 55 -2.26 0.80 -15.03
N ALA A 56 -1.64 -0.21 -14.42
CA ALA A 56 -1.77 -1.59 -14.88
C ALA A 56 -3.21 -2.11 -14.76
N LEU A 57 -3.91 -1.78 -13.68
CA LEU A 57 -5.32 -2.13 -13.48
C LEU A 57 -6.22 -1.50 -14.54
N VAL A 58 -6.03 -0.20 -14.83
CA VAL A 58 -6.79 0.49 -15.89
C VAL A 58 -6.54 -0.14 -17.26
N GLN A 59 -5.27 -0.45 -17.57
CA GLN A 59 -4.91 -1.14 -18.83
C GLN A 59 -5.54 -2.54 -18.93
N ALA A 60 -5.71 -3.23 -17.81
CA ALA A 60 -6.37 -4.53 -17.72
C ALA A 60 -7.91 -4.46 -17.75
N GLY A 61 -8.51 -3.26 -17.82
CA GLY A 61 -9.97 -3.07 -17.87
C GLY A 61 -10.64 -2.99 -16.49
N THR A 62 -9.88 -2.84 -15.41
CA THR A 62 -10.42 -2.58 -14.08
C THR A 62 -10.93 -1.15 -13.98
N THR A 63 -12.17 -1.00 -13.52
CA THR A 63 -12.86 0.30 -13.41
C THR A 63 -13.17 0.70 -11.97
N HIS A 64 -13.16 -0.27 -11.04
CA HIS A 64 -13.43 -0.05 -9.62
C HIS A 64 -12.37 -0.75 -8.78
N VAL A 65 -11.87 -0.06 -7.77
CA VAL A 65 -10.85 -0.59 -6.84
C VAL A 65 -11.24 -0.21 -5.41
N ARG A 66 -11.20 -1.19 -4.50
CA ARG A 66 -11.18 -0.95 -3.06
C ARG A 66 -9.79 -1.24 -2.52
N ALA A 67 -9.18 -0.24 -1.90
CA ALA A 67 -7.89 -0.37 -1.26
C ALA A 67 -8.02 -0.29 0.27
N HIS A 68 -7.26 -1.14 0.96
CA HIS A 68 -7.04 -1.09 2.39
C HIS A 68 -5.85 -0.18 2.69
N ALA A 69 -5.98 0.64 3.73
CA ALA A 69 -4.87 1.42 4.26
C ALA A 69 -4.49 0.87 5.63
N GLU A 70 -3.19 0.65 5.84
CA GLU A 70 -2.67 0.26 7.15
C GLU A 70 -2.62 1.47 8.10
N PHE A 71 -3.11 1.28 9.32
CA PHE A 71 -3.11 2.30 10.38
C PHE A 71 -2.44 1.73 11.62
N ASP A 72 -1.33 2.34 12.05
CA ASP A 72 -0.69 2.01 13.32
C ASP A 72 -1.06 3.04 14.39
N PRO A 73 -1.42 2.61 15.61
CA PRO A 73 -1.64 3.54 16.70
C PRO A 73 -0.32 4.26 17.08
N PRO A 74 -0.39 5.52 17.57
CA PRO A 74 0.79 6.36 17.85
C PRO A 74 1.80 5.79 18.83
N LYS A 75 1.43 4.78 19.62
CA LYS A 75 2.26 4.19 20.68
C LYS A 75 3.05 2.96 20.21
N ALA A 76 2.91 2.54 18.95
CA ALA A 76 3.46 1.27 18.49
C ALA A 76 4.93 1.32 18.03
N SER A 77 5.51 2.47 17.67
CA SER A 77 6.96 2.65 17.45
C SER A 77 7.33 4.11 17.10
N PRO A 78 8.54 4.58 17.43
CA PRO A 78 9.04 5.89 17.00
C PRO A 78 9.38 5.85 15.51
N GLY A 79 8.39 6.07 14.64
CA GLY A 79 8.57 6.07 13.18
C GLY A 79 7.27 6.08 12.37
N SER A 80 6.13 5.77 12.99
CA SER A 80 4.81 5.73 12.36
C SER A 80 4.20 7.12 12.18
N LYS A 81 4.82 7.96 11.33
CA LYS A 81 4.27 9.24 10.89
C LYS A 81 3.23 9.11 9.76
N TRP A 82 2.53 7.99 9.57
CA TRP A 82 1.67 7.86 8.39
C TRP A 82 0.35 7.12 8.66
N CYS A 83 -0.70 7.91 8.95
CA CYS A 83 -2.08 7.78 8.46
C CYS A 83 -2.98 8.91 9.05
N TRP A 84 -2.49 10.14 9.11
CA TRP A 84 -3.33 11.30 9.51
C TRP A 84 -3.42 12.36 8.42
N SER A 85 -2.31 12.64 7.71
CA SER A 85 -2.30 13.64 6.62
C SER A 85 -2.93 13.16 5.31
N CYS A 86 -2.93 11.85 5.03
CA CYS A 86 -3.59 11.30 3.82
C CYS A 86 -5.10 11.06 4.01
N ALA A 87 -5.55 10.70 5.22
CA ALA A 87 -6.96 10.46 5.52
C ALA A 87 -7.77 11.76 5.71
N SER A 88 -7.10 12.88 6.01
CA SER A 88 -7.75 14.18 6.25
C SER A 88 -8.06 14.98 4.98
N ASN A 89 -7.56 14.57 3.81
CA ASN A 89 -7.71 15.33 2.57
C ASN A 89 -8.64 14.69 1.52
N SER A 90 -9.36 13.63 1.89
CA SER A 90 -10.38 12.98 1.04
C SER A 90 -11.82 13.29 1.48
N ALA A 91 -12.00 14.28 2.37
CA ALA A 91 -13.30 14.74 2.86
C ALA A 91 -13.69 16.14 2.32
N ARG A 92 -13.15 16.56 1.17
CA ARG A 92 -13.57 17.76 0.45
C ARG A 92 -13.69 17.48 -1.03
#